data_AF-A0A1C6D695-F1
#
_entry.id   AF-A0A1C6D695-F1
#
_cell.length_a   1.000
_cell.length_b   1.000
_cell.length_c   1.000
_cell.angle_alpha   90.00
_cell.angle_beta   90.00
_cell.angle_gamma   90.00
#
_symmetry.space_group_name_H-M   'P 1'
#
loop_
_entity.id
_entity.type
_entity.pdbx_description
1 polymer ?
#
loop_
_entity_poly.entity_id
_entity_poly.type
_entity_poly.pdbx_seq_one_letter_code
_entity_poly.pdbx_strand_id
1 'polypeptide(L)' 'MNEKQLKEFFTAIGTLAEMSLLFYRSSVAAKATPEEAMRITQAFIAAALNGGKSDNKEGA' A
#
# COMPACT_ATOMS: atom_id res chain seq x y z
N MET A 1 9.80 -16.72 12.65
CA MET A 1 9.00 -15.64 13.28
C MET A 1 8.42 -16.17 14.57
N ASN A 2 8.41 -15.34 15.61
CA ASN A 2 7.67 -15.65 16.83
C ASN A 2 6.18 -15.26 16.68
N GLU A 3 5.34 -15.68 17.63
CA GLU A 3 3.89 -15.43 17.60
C GLU A 3 3.54 -13.94 17.51
N LYS A 4 4.29 -13.09 18.23
CA LYS A 4 4.14 -11.64 18.19
C LYS A 4 4.38 -11.07 16.79
N GLN A 5 5.49 -11.45 16.15
CA GLN A 5 5.83 -11.05 14.79
C GLN A 5 4.77 -11.53 13.78
N LEU A 6 4.21 -12.73 13.97
CA LEU A 6 3.16 -13.26 13.11
C LEU A 6 1.86 -12.46 13.25
N LYS A 7 1.48 -12.10 14.47
CA LYS A 7 0.31 -11.26 14.73
C LYS A 7 0.47 -9.87 14.13
N GLU A 8 1.62 -9.24 14.33
CA GLU A 8 1.96 -7.93 13.74
C GLU A 8 1.93 -7.98 12.21
N PHE A 9 2.44 -9.06 11.61
CA PHE A 9 2.36 -9.27 10.17
C PHE A 9 0.92 -9.35 9.66
N PHE A 10 0.04 -10.15 10.30
CA PHE A 10 -1.37 -10.21 9.91
C PHE A 10 -2.09 -8.87 10.06
N THR A 11 -1.81 -8.15 11.14
CA THR A 11 -2.34 -6.78 11.32
C THR A 11 -1.88 -5.86 10.19
N ALA A 12 -0.59 -5.86 9.83
CA ALA A 12 -0.07 -5.03 8.76
C ALA A 12 -0.69 -5.36 7.39
N ILE A 13 -0.88 -6.64 7.08
CA ILE A 13 -1.57 -7.09 5.86
C ILE A 13 -3.03 -6.63 5.85
N GLY A 14 -3.74 -6.74 6.99
CA GLY A 14 -5.11 -6.26 7.13
C GLY A 14 -5.22 -4.76 6.87
N THR A 15 -4.34 -3.96 7.49
CA THR A 15 -4.28 -2.52 7.26
C THR A 15 -3.97 -2.19 5.80
N LEU A 16 -3.02 -2.89 5.16
CA LEU A 16 -2.70 -2.67 3.75
C LEU A 16 -3.90 -2.96 2.85
N ALA A 17 -4.68 -4.01 3.13
CA ALA A 17 -5.88 -4.35 2.38
C ALA A 17 -6.96 -3.26 2.50
N GLU A 18 -7.23 -2.78 3.72
CA GLU A 18 -8.20 -1.70 3.96
C GLU A 18 -7.77 -0.40 3.26
N MET A 19 -6.50 -0.04 3.35
CA MET A 19 -5.95 1.15 2.69
C MET A 19 -5.99 1.04 1.17
N SER A 20 -5.68 -0.13 0.62
CA SER A 20 -5.75 -0.37 -0.82
C SER A 20 -7.19 -0.27 -1.34
N LEU A 21 -8.16 -0.81 -0.59
CA LEU A 21 -9.58 -0.70 -0.93
C LEU A 21 -10.07 0.75 -0.86
N LEU A 22 -9.67 1.49 0.18
CA LEU A 22 -9.99 2.92 0.32
C LEU A 22 -9.39 3.74 -0.83
N PHE A 23 -8.15 3.45 -1.20
CA PHE A 23 -7.43 4.11 -2.29
C PHE A 23 -8.10 3.88 -3.64
N TYR A 24 -8.49 2.63 -3.94
CA TYR A 24 -9.25 2.28 -5.14
C TYR A 24 -10.57 3.05 -5.21
N ARG A 25 -11.36 3.04 -4.12
CA ARG A 25 -12.65 3.74 -4.06
C ARG A 25 -12.50 5.25 -4.23
N SER A 26 -11.47 5.83 -3.62
CA SER A 26 -11.14 7.25 -3.76
C SER A 26 -10.75 7.61 -5.19
N SER A 27 -9.97 6.76 -5.86
CA SER A 27 -9.57 6.95 -7.26
C SER A 27 -10.79 6.95 -8.20
N VAL A 28 -11.73 6.01 -8.00
CA VAL A 28 -12.99 5.97 -8.76
C VAL A 28 -13.85 7.20 -8.46
N ALA A 29 -13.94 7.64 -7.20
CA ALA A 29 -14.66 8.85 -6.81
C ALA A 29 -14.07 10.11 -7.47
N ALA A 30 -12.75 10.13 -7.67
CA ALA A 30 -12.01 11.16 -8.40
C ALA A 30 -12.11 11.02 -9.94
N LYS A 31 -13.02 10.20 -10.45
CA LYS A 31 -13.30 9.97 -11.88
C LYS A 31 -12.22 9.20 -12.65
N ALA A 32 -11.30 8.52 -11.97
CA ALA A 32 -10.47 7.51 -12.64
C ALA A 32 -11.35 6.38 -13.17
N THR A 33 -11.00 5.84 -14.34
CA THR A 33 -11.61 4.60 -14.82
C THR A 33 -11.28 3.44 -13.89
N PRO A 34 -12.09 2.36 -13.86
CA PRO A 34 -11.78 1.18 -13.06
C PRO A 34 -10.38 0.61 -13.34
N GLU A 35 -9.92 0.68 -14.59
CA GLU A 35 -8.60 0.21 -15.03
C GLU A 35 -7.47 1.08 -14.48
N GLU A 36 -7.62 2.41 -14.53
CA GLU A 36 -6.65 3.35 -13.93
C GLU A 36 -6.60 3.21 -12.41
N ALA A 37 -7.76 3.17 -11.75
CA ALA A 37 -7.85 2.98 -10.32
C ALA A 37 -7.17 1.68 -9.88
N MET A 38 -7.37 0.59 -10.63
CA MET A 38 -6.70 -0.69 -10.36
C MET A 38 -5.17 -0.58 -10.52
N ARG A 39 -4.68 -0.01 -11.62
CA ARG A 39 -3.22 0.13 -11.86
C ARG A 39 -2.54 0.95 -10.76
N ILE A 40 -3.13 2.08 -10.35
CA ILE A 40 -2.53 2.92 -9.32
C ILE A 40 -2.62 2.23 -7.95
N THR A 41 -3.70 1.49 -7.66
CA THR A 41 -3.81 0.68 -6.44
C THR A 41 -2.74 -0.42 -6.39
N GLN A 42 -2.45 -1.09 -7.51
CA GLN A 42 -1.37 -2.06 -7.62
C GLN A 42 0.00 -1.42 -7.38
N ALA A 43 0.24 -0.22 -7.93
CA ALA A 43 1.46 0.54 -7.68
C ALA A 43 1.60 0.94 -6.20
N PHE A 44 0.52 1.36 -5.55
CA PHE A 44 0.48 1.64 -4.11
C PHE A 44 0.85 0.40 -3.28
N ILE A 45 0.25 -0.76 -3.56
CA ILE A 45 0.57 -2.02 -2.88
C ILE A 45 2.05 -2.38 -3.07
N ALA A 46 2.55 -2.31 -4.30
CA ALA A 46 3.94 -2.61 -4.62
C ALA A 46 4.91 -1.68 -3.88
N ALA A 47 4.59 -0.38 -3.77
CA ALA A 47 5.39 0.59 -3.02
C ALA A 47 5.37 0.30 -1.51
N ALA A 48 4.20 -0.05 -0.96
CA ALA A 48 4.06 -0.40 0.45
C ALA A 48 4.84 -1.67 0.82
N LEU A 49 4.84 -2.69 -0.04
CA LEU A 49 5.52 -3.96 0.19
C LEU A 49 7.04 -3.88 0.00
N ASN A 50 7.51 -3.12 -0.98
CA ASN A 50 8.95 -3.00 -1.23
C ASN A 50 9.65 -2.05 -0.22
N GLY A 51 8.87 -1.36 0.61
CA GLY A 51 9.33 -0.19 1.36
C GLY A 51 9.67 0.91 0.36
N GLY A 52 9.29 2.16 0.66
CA GLY A 52 9.79 3.27 -0.15
C GLY A 52 11.32 3.17 -0.26
N LYS A 53 11.85 2.84 -1.44
CA LYS A 53 13.22 3.19 -1.81
C LYS A 53 13.28 4.71 -1.98
N SER A 54 13.03 5.43 -0.91
CA SER A 54 13.70 6.68 -0.66
C SER A 54 15.08 6.28 -0.16
N ASP A 55 16.01 6.11 -1.11
CA ASP A 55 17.41 6.36 -0.82
C ASP A 55 17.51 7.83 -0.37
N ASN A 56 17.21 8.11 0.90
CA ASN A 56 17.62 9.37 1.53
C ASN A 56 19.14 9.29 1.67
N LYS A 57 19.84 9.56 0.56
CA LYS A 57 21.08 10.33 0.60
C LYS A 57 20.70 11.77 0.93
N GLU A 58 20.32 12.03 2.17
CA GLU A 58 20.41 13.37 2.73
C GLU A 58 21.80 13.47 3.33
N GLY A 59 22.60 14.37 2.74
CA GLY A 59 23.90 14.71 3.28
C GLY A 59 23.78 15.37 4.64
N ALA A 60 24.67 14.99 5.54
CA ALA A 60 25.25 15.79 6.60
C ALA A 60 26.63 15.21 6.93
#